data_AF-A0A1Z3M093-F1
#
_entry.id   AF-A0A1Z3M093-F1
#
_cell.length_a   1.000
_cell.length_b   1.000
_cell.length_c   1.000
_cell.angle_alpha   90.00
_cell.angle_beta   90.00
_cell.angle_gamma   90.00
#
_symmetry.space_group_name_H-M   'P 1'
#
loop_
_entity.id
_entity.type
_entity.pdbx_description
1 polymer ?
#
loop_
_entity_poly.entity_id
_entity_poly.type
_entity_poly.pdbx_seq_one_letter_code
_entity_poly.pdbx_strand_id
1 'polypeptide(L)'
;MGMTTMQDAARGEDSAYIRDLGRAFGGALLFSLPLLMTMEMWALGFAAEPERRLVFLLAALPVLFGLAHYAGFSARRGLVNNALDTLVALAVGFVTAAGLLLVFNVLDLSSPASAVGQMSLQAVPAALGALAARRQLSGDPDEGDEDEASYPGELFLMLAGALYFAMNLAPTEEMRLIAYMTTPLGALGVLVLSVILLHLIVFEAGFAGQEEAETPVRAFFDFTLPGYALCLLASLAMLWVFGGAEGHGLQALMANVVILAFPAAIGAAAARLLV
;
A
#
# COMPACT_ATOMS: atom_id res chain seq x y z
N MET A 1 47.37 -7.58 14.90
CA MET A 1 46.54 -8.51 14.11
C MET A 1 45.04 -8.21 14.26
N GLY A 2 44.63 -6.93 14.44
CA GLY A 2 43.23 -6.54 14.71
C GLY A 2 42.66 -5.42 13.83
N MET A 3 43.40 -4.99 12.79
CA MET A 3 42.93 -3.97 11.83
C MET A 3 42.19 -4.59 10.63
N THR A 4 42.49 -5.84 10.26
CA THR A 4 41.82 -6.55 9.17
C THR A 4 40.38 -6.94 9.52
N THR A 5 40.11 -7.30 10.77
CA THR A 5 38.77 -7.71 11.23
C THR A 5 37.74 -6.58 11.24
N MET A 6 38.14 -5.33 11.54
CA MET A 6 37.23 -4.18 11.50
C MET A 6 36.91 -3.73 10.07
N GLN A 7 37.88 -3.79 9.15
CA GLN A 7 37.65 -3.46 7.73
C GLN A 7 36.80 -4.52 7.03
N ASP A 8 36.97 -5.80 7.37
CA ASP A 8 36.16 -6.88 6.80
C ASP A 8 34.72 -6.85 7.35
N ALA A 9 34.52 -6.46 8.62
CA ALA A 9 33.19 -6.24 9.19
C ALA A 9 32.46 -5.06 8.53
N ALA A 10 33.13 -3.90 8.37
CA ALA A 10 32.55 -2.74 7.70
C ALA A 10 32.18 -3.03 6.22
N ARG A 11 33.02 -3.79 5.51
CA ARG A 11 32.72 -4.22 4.13
C ARG A 11 31.54 -5.19 4.05
N GLY A 12 31.35 -6.04 5.06
CA GLY A 12 30.17 -6.90 5.19
C GLY A 12 28.89 -6.11 5.40
N GLU A 13 28.93 -5.09 6.27
CA GLU A 13 27.81 -4.17 6.54
C GLU A 13 27.43 -3.35 5.29
N ASP A 14 28.41 -2.82 4.56
CA ASP A 14 28.18 -2.07 3.32
C ASP A 14 27.51 -2.93 2.22
N SER A 15 27.94 -4.19 2.08
CA SER A 15 27.37 -5.11 1.09
C SER A 15 25.93 -5.51 1.41
N ALA A 16 25.62 -5.72 2.69
CA ALA A 16 24.26 -5.99 3.15
C ALA A 16 23.35 -4.78 2.89
N TYR A 17 23.81 -3.57 3.24
CA TYR A 17 23.06 -2.35 3.03
C TYR A 17 22.72 -2.09 1.56
N ILE A 18 23.69 -2.28 0.65
CA ILE A 18 23.45 -2.12 -0.80
C ILE A 18 22.41 -3.13 -1.30
N ARG A 19 22.44 -4.37 -0.79
CA ARG A 19 21.46 -5.40 -1.16
C ARG A 19 20.06 -5.02 -0.70
N ASP A 20 19.92 -4.53 0.53
CA ASP A 20 18.63 -4.10 1.08
C ASP A 20 18.09 -2.86 0.37
N LEU A 21 18.96 -1.94 -0.01
CA LEU A 21 18.58 -0.81 -0.86
C LEU A 21 18.11 -1.28 -2.24
N GLY A 22 18.80 -2.25 -2.86
CA GLY A 22 18.38 -2.86 -4.11
C GLY A 22 17.00 -3.52 -4.03
N ARG A 23 16.71 -4.24 -2.94
CA ARG A 23 15.39 -4.82 -2.65
C ARG A 23 14.32 -3.73 -2.48
N ALA A 24 14.64 -2.65 -1.78
CA ALA A 24 13.74 -1.51 -1.61
C ALA A 24 13.38 -0.85 -2.94
N PHE A 25 14.37 -0.60 -3.82
CA PHE A 25 14.09 -0.10 -5.17
C PHE A 25 13.28 -1.10 -6.00
N GLY A 26 13.58 -2.40 -5.93
CA GLY A 26 12.79 -3.44 -6.60
C GLY A 26 11.33 -3.43 -6.17
N GLY A 27 11.07 -3.33 -4.86
CA GLY A 27 9.73 -3.18 -4.31
C GLY A 27 9.03 -1.91 -4.76
N ALA A 28 9.74 -0.77 -4.69
CA ALA A 28 9.23 0.51 -5.14
C ALA A 28 8.82 0.49 -6.62
N LEU A 29 9.61 -0.15 -7.48
CA LEU A 29 9.27 -0.36 -8.88
C LEU A 29 7.99 -1.21 -9.01
N LEU A 30 7.99 -2.41 -8.45
CA LEU A 30 6.85 -3.34 -8.57
C LEU A 30 5.53 -2.73 -8.11
N PHE A 31 5.55 -1.99 -7.01
CA PHE A 31 4.32 -1.48 -6.40
C PHE A 31 3.85 -0.17 -7.03
N SER A 32 4.76 0.63 -7.57
CA SER A 32 4.41 1.96 -8.09
C SER A 32 4.09 1.93 -9.59
N LEU A 33 4.57 0.92 -10.32
CA LEU A 33 4.35 0.80 -11.76
C LEU A 33 2.86 0.86 -12.18
N PRO A 34 1.91 0.12 -11.58
CA PRO A 34 0.54 0.13 -12.06
C PRO A 34 -0.07 1.54 -12.04
N LEU A 35 0.08 2.26 -10.94
CA LEU A 35 -0.37 3.65 -10.83
C LEU A 35 0.36 4.57 -11.80
N LEU A 36 1.68 4.40 -11.95
CA LEU A 36 2.48 5.21 -12.86
C LEU A 36 2.01 5.04 -14.30
N MET A 37 1.53 3.86 -14.69
CA MET A 37 1.13 3.60 -16.08
C MET A 37 -0.23 4.23 -16.44
N THR A 38 -0.88 4.92 -15.51
CA THR A 38 -2.17 5.59 -15.74
C THR A 38 -1.96 7.07 -16.07
N MET A 39 -2.65 7.54 -17.10
CA MET A 39 -2.52 8.93 -17.57
C MET A 39 -3.12 9.90 -16.55
N GLU A 40 -4.18 9.45 -15.88
CA GLU A 40 -4.91 10.15 -14.83
C GLU A 40 -4.01 10.50 -13.65
N MET A 41 -3.08 9.60 -13.27
CA MET A 41 -2.16 9.90 -12.18
C MET A 41 -1.20 11.04 -12.55
N TRP A 42 -0.69 11.02 -13.77
CA TRP A 42 0.18 12.10 -14.26
C TRP A 42 -0.58 13.42 -14.29
N ALA A 43 -1.82 13.40 -14.80
CA ALA A 43 -2.70 14.55 -14.88
C ALA A 43 -3.03 15.13 -13.50
N LEU A 44 -3.28 14.27 -12.50
CA LEU A 44 -3.50 14.68 -11.10
C LEU A 44 -2.29 15.39 -10.50
N GLY A 45 -1.08 15.09 -10.96
CA GLY A 45 0.12 15.84 -10.57
C GLY A 45 0.02 17.35 -10.87
N PHE A 46 -0.71 17.71 -11.93
CA PHE A 46 -0.99 19.10 -12.33
C PHE A 46 -2.24 19.66 -11.66
N ALA A 47 -3.33 18.87 -11.66
CA ALA A 47 -4.67 19.34 -11.34
C ALA A 47 -5.06 19.21 -9.86
N ALA A 48 -4.40 18.34 -9.10
CA ALA A 48 -4.78 18.11 -7.72
C ALA A 48 -4.49 19.31 -6.82
N GLU A 49 -5.49 19.70 -6.03
CA GLU A 49 -5.39 20.75 -5.03
C GLU A 49 -4.19 20.47 -4.11
N PRO A 50 -3.29 21.45 -3.86
CA PRO A 50 -2.12 21.27 -3.00
C PRO A 50 -2.48 20.71 -1.62
N GLU A 51 -3.65 21.08 -1.09
CA GLU A 51 -4.15 20.66 0.21
C GLU A 51 -4.41 19.15 0.26
N ARG A 52 -5.07 18.57 -0.77
CA ARG A 52 -5.33 17.13 -0.82
C ARG A 52 -4.07 16.31 -1.00
N ARG A 53 -3.13 16.80 -1.81
CA ARG A 53 -1.80 16.17 -1.98
C ARG A 53 -1.03 16.16 -0.67
N LEU A 54 -1.06 17.27 0.07
CA LEU A 54 -0.44 17.34 1.39
C LEU A 54 -1.11 16.38 2.38
N VAL A 55 -2.45 16.34 2.42
CA VAL A 55 -3.20 15.39 3.26
C VAL A 55 -2.85 13.95 2.90
N PHE A 56 -2.79 13.61 1.61
CA PHE A 56 -2.39 12.27 1.14
C PHE A 56 -1.00 11.88 1.63
N LEU A 57 -0.01 12.76 1.45
CA LEU A 57 1.36 12.51 1.90
C LEU A 57 1.45 12.39 3.43
N LEU A 58 0.77 13.25 4.17
CA LEU A 58 0.74 13.21 5.64
C LEU A 58 0.00 11.98 6.17
N ALA A 59 -1.09 11.56 5.52
CA ALA A 59 -1.83 10.35 5.86
C ALA A 59 -1.06 9.07 5.53
N ALA A 60 -0.18 9.11 4.52
CA ALA A 60 0.71 8.00 4.20
C ALA A 60 1.77 7.78 5.29
N LEU A 61 2.21 8.80 6.02
CA LEU A 61 3.26 8.67 7.02
C LEU A 61 2.91 7.67 8.15
N PRO A 62 1.73 7.72 8.81
CA PRO A 62 1.32 6.70 9.76
C PRO A 62 1.24 5.29 9.17
N VAL A 63 0.83 5.16 7.90
CA VAL A 63 0.74 3.84 7.23
C VAL A 63 2.14 3.29 6.95
N LEU A 64 3.06 4.12 6.46
CA LEU A 64 4.44 3.71 6.23
C LEU A 64 5.14 3.40 7.55
N PHE A 65 4.92 4.21 8.60
CA PHE A 65 5.47 3.97 9.93
C PHE A 65 4.91 2.69 10.56
N GLY A 66 3.60 2.46 10.44
CA GLY A 66 2.98 1.24 10.92
C GLY A 66 3.48 0.02 10.15
N LEU A 67 3.69 0.11 8.84
CA LEU A 67 4.33 -0.97 8.08
C LEU A 67 5.79 -1.16 8.52
N ALA A 68 6.55 -0.10 8.76
CA ALA A 68 7.89 -0.22 9.33
C ALA A 68 7.86 -0.74 10.78
N HIS A 69 6.72 -0.74 11.47
CA HIS A 69 6.57 -1.30 12.81
C HIS A 69 6.13 -2.77 12.79
N TYR A 70 5.05 -3.08 12.07
CA TYR A 70 4.46 -4.41 11.98
C TYR A 70 5.16 -5.30 10.95
N ALA A 71 5.80 -4.71 9.93
CA ALA A 71 6.67 -5.39 8.98
C ALA A 71 8.16 -5.04 9.20
N GLY A 72 8.52 -4.41 10.33
CA GLY A 72 9.88 -3.98 10.67
C GLY A 72 10.75 -5.07 11.27
N PHE A 73 11.29 -5.90 10.39
CA PHE A 73 12.30 -6.92 10.65
C PHE A 73 13.66 -6.31 11.00
N SER A 74 13.87 -5.99 12.28
CA SER A 74 15.24 -6.00 12.80
C SER A 74 15.28 -6.36 14.28
N ALA A 75 16.36 -7.03 14.68
CA ALA A 75 16.77 -7.20 16.08
C ALA A 75 16.90 -5.88 16.88
N ARG A 76 16.75 -4.71 16.23
CA ARG A 76 16.79 -3.38 16.85
C ARG A 76 15.40 -2.71 16.81
N ARG A 77 14.50 -3.19 17.67
CA ARG A 77 13.20 -2.55 17.94
C ARG A 77 13.39 -1.11 18.46
N GLY A 78 12.66 -0.14 17.88
CA GLY A 78 12.63 1.23 18.41
C GLY A 78 11.93 2.24 17.49
N LEU A 79 11.23 3.21 18.10
CA LEU A 79 10.49 4.26 17.37
C LEU A 79 11.38 5.05 16.39
N VAL A 80 12.65 5.25 16.74
CA VAL A 80 13.62 5.96 15.89
C VAL A 80 13.97 5.16 14.65
N ASN A 81 14.16 3.84 14.77
CA ASN A 81 14.50 3.00 13.63
C ASN A 81 13.33 2.91 12.66
N ASN A 82 12.10 2.73 13.16
CA ASN A 82 10.90 2.72 12.32
C ASN A 82 10.69 4.06 11.60
N ALA A 83 11.00 5.18 12.27
CA ALA A 83 10.97 6.49 11.65
C ALA A 83 12.04 6.61 10.55
N LEU A 84 13.26 6.13 10.79
CA LEU A 84 14.33 6.12 9.78
C LEU A 84 13.95 5.23 8.59
N ASP A 85 13.43 4.03 8.81
CA ASP A 85 12.98 3.12 7.75
C ASP A 85 11.86 3.75 6.91
N THR A 86 10.93 4.43 7.57
CA THR A 86 9.86 5.20 6.90
C THR A 86 10.42 6.31 6.01
N LEU A 87 11.37 7.09 6.54
CA LEU A 87 12.01 8.18 5.79
C LEU A 87 12.85 7.66 4.63
N VAL A 88 13.58 6.56 4.82
CA VAL A 88 14.35 5.88 3.76
C VAL A 88 13.41 5.35 2.69
N ALA A 89 12.31 4.71 3.05
CA ALA A 89 11.32 4.22 2.09
C ALA A 89 10.69 5.36 1.29
N LEU A 90 10.37 6.49 1.92
CA LEU A 90 9.91 7.69 1.22
C LEU A 90 10.97 8.24 0.27
N ALA A 91 12.22 8.34 0.71
CA ALA A 91 13.32 8.81 -0.14
C ALA A 91 13.49 7.89 -1.37
N VAL A 92 13.49 6.56 -1.18
CA VAL A 92 13.49 5.58 -2.27
C VAL A 92 12.28 5.78 -3.17
N GLY A 93 11.10 6.01 -2.61
CA GLY A 93 9.87 6.28 -3.34
C GLY A 93 9.96 7.52 -4.23
N PHE A 94 10.45 8.65 -3.70
CA PHE A 94 10.66 9.88 -4.46
C PHE A 94 11.71 9.72 -5.56
N VAL A 95 12.84 9.06 -5.27
CA VAL A 95 13.89 8.81 -6.27
C VAL A 95 13.38 7.90 -7.39
N THR A 96 12.64 6.85 -7.03
CA THR A 96 12.06 5.91 -7.99
C THR A 96 11.01 6.61 -8.85
N ALA A 97 10.11 7.37 -8.24
CA ALA A 97 9.11 8.18 -8.94
C ALA A 97 9.75 9.16 -9.92
N ALA A 98 10.73 9.95 -9.47
CA ALA A 98 11.46 10.90 -10.33
C ALA A 98 12.14 10.19 -11.50
N GLY A 99 12.87 9.10 -11.21
CA GLY A 99 13.58 8.32 -12.22
C GLY A 99 12.63 7.77 -13.28
N LEU A 100 11.52 7.15 -12.89
CA LEU A 100 10.57 6.59 -13.85
C LEU A 100 9.83 7.68 -14.64
N LEU A 101 9.37 8.75 -13.99
CA LEU A 101 8.71 9.87 -14.67
C LEU A 101 9.65 10.55 -15.69
N LEU A 102 10.95 10.64 -15.39
CA LEU A 102 11.96 11.12 -16.33
C LEU A 102 12.19 10.15 -17.48
N VAL A 103 12.34 8.85 -17.20
CA VAL A 103 12.56 7.82 -18.24
C VAL A 103 11.37 7.74 -19.20
N PHE A 104 10.16 7.89 -18.70
CA PHE A 104 8.95 7.92 -19.52
C PHE A 104 8.67 9.28 -20.16
N ASN A 105 9.49 10.30 -19.87
CA ASN A 105 9.34 11.65 -20.40
C ASN A 105 7.95 12.27 -20.07
N VAL A 106 7.46 12.03 -18.85
CA VAL A 106 6.19 12.58 -18.37
C VAL A 106 6.37 13.58 -17.21
N LEU A 107 7.58 13.66 -16.63
CA LEU A 107 7.87 14.67 -15.62
C LEU A 107 7.86 16.07 -16.22
N ASP A 108 6.98 16.94 -15.72
CA ASP A 108 6.92 18.34 -16.16
C ASP A 108 7.97 19.19 -15.45
N LEU A 109 9.11 19.38 -16.12
CA LEU A 109 10.20 20.23 -15.66
C LEU A 109 9.98 21.73 -15.92
N SER A 110 8.90 22.12 -16.61
CA SER A 110 8.61 23.54 -16.85
C SER A 110 8.10 24.27 -15.60
N SER A 111 7.55 23.51 -14.65
CA SER A 111 7.02 24.01 -13.38
C SER A 111 7.46 23.14 -12.20
N PRO A 112 8.27 23.68 -11.26
CA PRO A 112 8.69 22.93 -10.07
C PRO A 112 7.51 22.39 -9.24
N ALA A 113 6.40 23.13 -9.19
CA ALA A 113 5.21 22.71 -8.45
C ALA A 113 4.52 21.49 -9.10
N SER A 114 4.57 21.41 -10.43
CA SER A 114 4.03 20.28 -11.21
C SER A 114 4.89 19.03 -11.00
N ALA A 115 6.21 19.16 -11.16
CA ALA A 115 7.16 18.08 -10.91
C ALA A 115 7.01 17.49 -9.49
N VAL A 116 6.95 18.36 -8.46
CA VAL A 116 6.73 17.93 -7.08
C VAL A 116 5.37 17.25 -6.91
N GLY A 117 4.34 17.72 -7.61
CA GLY A 117 3.02 17.11 -7.65
C GLY A 117 3.05 15.67 -8.16
N GLN A 118 3.61 15.46 -9.35
CA GLN A 118 3.71 14.14 -9.95
C GLN A 118 4.57 13.19 -9.10
N MET A 119 5.69 13.68 -8.57
CA MET A 119 6.58 12.88 -7.72
C MET A 119 5.93 12.48 -6.39
N SER A 120 5.28 13.41 -5.69
CA SER A 120 4.70 13.16 -4.35
C SER A 120 3.57 12.13 -4.39
N LEU A 121 2.74 12.22 -5.42
CA LEU A 121 1.65 11.30 -5.70
C LEU A 121 2.13 9.86 -5.98
N GLN A 122 3.26 9.74 -6.67
CA GLN A 122 3.87 8.46 -7.02
C GLN A 122 4.77 7.89 -5.90
N ALA A 123 5.33 8.75 -5.05
CA ALA A 123 6.27 8.36 -4.00
C ALA A 123 5.63 7.47 -2.93
N VAL A 124 4.34 7.65 -2.62
CA VAL A 124 3.64 6.87 -1.59
C VAL A 124 3.52 5.38 -1.94
N PRO A 125 2.94 4.96 -3.08
CA PRO A 125 2.90 3.55 -3.47
C PRO A 125 4.30 2.96 -3.66
N ALA A 126 5.26 3.77 -4.13
CA ALA A 126 6.65 3.36 -4.22
C ALA A 126 7.27 3.09 -2.84
N ALA A 127 7.01 3.94 -1.85
CA ALA A 127 7.47 3.75 -0.47
C ALA A 127 6.81 2.54 0.19
N LEU A 128 5.52 2.31 -0.05
CA LEU A 128 4.81 1.09 0.40
C LEU A 128 5.50 -0.16 -0.14
N GLY A 129 5.80 -0.19 -1.44
CA GLY A 129 6.55 -1.28 -2.06
C GLY A 129 7.96 -1.46 -1.51
N ALA A 130 8.67 -0.37 -1.25
CA ALA A 130 10.01 -0.41 -0.69
C ALA A 130 10.06 -1.06 0.70
N LEU A 131 9.03 -0.82 1.53
CA LEU A 131 8.87 -1.47 2.83
C LEU A 131 8.45 -2.94 2.66
N ALA A 132 7.49 -3.23 1.79
CA ALA A 132 6.98 -4.59 1.56
C ALA A 132 8.04 -5.55 1.01
N ALA A 133 8.85 -5.13 0.04
CA ALA A 133 9.88 -5.97 -0.58
C ALA A 133 11.05 -6.28 0.36
N ARG A 134 11.32 -5.41 1.32
CA ARG A 134 12.39 -5.65 2.30
C ARG A 134 12.10 -6.90 3.11
N ARG A 135 10.84 -7.14 3.51
CA ARG A 135 10.35 -8.35 4.18
C ARG A 135 10.49 -9.61 3.33
N GLN A 136 9.98 -9.58 2.09
CA GLN A 136 9.94 -10.79 1.25
C GLN A 136 11.32 -11.25 0.79
N LEU A 137 12.26 -10.31 0.65
CA LEU A 137 13.56 -10.59 0.07
C LEU A 137 14.65 -10.74 1.13
N SER A 138 14.48 -10.25 2.37
CA SER A 138 15.52 -10.31 3.43
C SER A 138 15.92 -11.74 3.78
N GLY A 139 14.99 -12.70 3.77
CA GLY A 139 15.28 -14.14 3.69
C GLY A 139 16.19 -14.69 4.79
N ASP A 140 16.23 -14.06 5.97
CA ASP A 140 16.99 -14.58 7.11
C ASP A 140 16.14 -15.63 7.86
N PRO A 141 16.53 -16.92 7.86
CA PRO A 141 15.72 -17.99 8.43
C PRO A 141 15.59 -17.92 9.97
N ASP A 142 16.50 -17.21 10.64
CA ASP A 142 16.54 -17.05 12.10
C ASP A 142 15.69 -15.86 12.62
N GLU A 143 15.11 -15.04 11.72
CA GLU A 143 14.12 -14.00 12.09
C GLU A 143 12.67 -14.51 12.00
N GLY A 144 12.49 -15.83 11.82
CA GLY A 144 11.24 -16.49 11.46
C GLY A 144 10.41 -17.09 12.61
N ASP A 145 10.82 -16.94 13.87
CA ASP A 145 10.04 -17.44 15.02
C ASP A 145 9.49 -16.27 15.87
N GLU A 146 8.15 -16.28 15.99
CA GLU A 146 7.35 -15.74 17.09
C GLU A 146 7.09 -14.22 17.16
N ASP A 147 6.03 -13.80 16.45
CA ASP A 147 4.78 -13.33 17.08
C ASP A 147 3.73 -13.17 15.96
N GLU A 148 2.65 -13.96 15.99
CA GLU A 148 1.45 -13.66 15.19
C GLU A 148 1.10 -12.18 15.36
N ALA A 149 0.82 -11.48 14.26
CA ALA A 149 0.45 -10.08 14.37
C ALA A 149 -0.74 -9.96 15.33
N SER A 150 -0.61 -9.12 16.35
CA SER A 150 -1.74 -8.84 17.24
C SER A 150 -2.95 -8.41 16.41
N TYR A 151 -4.17 -8.69 16.88
CA TYR A 151 -5.43 -8.26 16.25
C TYR A 151 -5.39 -6.84 15.61
N PRO A 152 -4.95 -5.77 16.32
CA PRO A 152 -4.84 -4.44 15.70
C PRO A 152 -3.79 -4.35 14.60
N GLY A 153 -2.70 -5.13 14.68
CA GLY A 153 -1.70 -5.27 13.63
C GLY A 153 -2.26 -5.93 12.38
N GLU A 154 -3.07 -6.98 12.52
CA GLU A 154 -3.73 -7.63 11.38
C GLU A 154 -4.71 -6.68 10.67
N LEU A 155 -5.56 -6.00 11.43
CA LEU A 155 -6.46 -4.98 10.87
C LEU A 155 -5.68 -3.85 10.19
N PHE A 156 -4.55 -3.44 10.76
CA PHE A 156 -3.67 -2.44 10.15
C PHE A 156 -3.09 -2.92 8.82
N LEU A 157 -2.62 -4.17 8.74
CA LEU A 157 -2.09 -4.77 7.51
C LEU A 157 -3.18 -4.88 6.44
N MET A 158 -4.39 -5.28 6.83
CA MET A 158 -5.56 -5.27 5.96
C MET A 158 -5.83 -3.87 5.41
N LEU A 159 -5.80 -2.84 6.25
CA LEU A 159 -5.95 -1.45 5.81
C LEU A 159 -4.83 -1.03 4.84
N ALA A 160 -3.58 -1.38 5.12
CA ALA A 160 -2.45 -1.05 4.24
C ALA A 160 -2.60 -1.70 2.85
N GLY A 161 -2.99 -2.98 2.80
CA GLY A 161 -3.29 -3.70 1.57
C GLY A 161 -4.48 -3.10 0.81
N ALA A 162 -5.56 -2.76 1.52
CA ALA A 162 -6.73 -2.10 0.95
C ALA A 162 -6.37 -0.75 0.35
N LEU A 163 -5.62 0.09 1.08
CA LEU A 163 -5.16 1.39 0.59
C LEU A 163 -4.29 1.25 -0.65
N TYR A 164 -3.37 0.28 -0.68
CA TYR A 164 -2.50 0.04 -1.83
C TYR A 164 -3.31 -0.29 -3.09
N PHE A 165 -4.25 -1.22 -3.02
CA PHE A 165 -5.10 -1.54 -4.18
C PHE A 165 -6.02 -0.38 -4.54
N ALA A 166 -6.67 0.25 -3.54
CA ALA A 166 -7.58 1.37 -3.77
C ALA A 166 -6.87 2.55 -4.43
N MET A 167 -5.65 2.91 -4.02
CA MET A 167 -4.93 4.05 -4.59
C MET A 167 -4.49 3.82 -6.04
N ASN A 168 -4.23 2.58 -6.43
CA ASN A 168 -3.83 2.26 -7.82
C ASN A 168 -5.02 2.38 -8.79
N LEU A 169 -6.25 2.20 -8.32
CA LEU A 169 -7.45 2.14 -9.17
C LEU A 169 -8.36 3.37 -9.01
N ALA A 170 -8.37 4.03 -7.85
CA ALA A 170 -9.21 5.19 -7.58
C ALA A 170 -9.09 6.33 -8.61
N PRO A 171 -7.89 6.71 -9.10
CA PRO A 171 -7.79 7.85 -10.01
C PRO A 171 -8.27 7.54 -11.43
N THR A 172 -8.43 6.27 -11.82
CA THR A 172 -8.63 5.88 -13.22
C THR A 172 -10.05 6.14 -13.72
N GLU A 173 -10.19 6.41 -15.02
CA GLU A 173 -11.51 6.58 -15.64
C GLU A 173 -12.29 5.26 -15.73
N GLU A 174 -11.61 4.12 -15.93
CA GLU A 174 -12.27 2.81 -16.02
C GLU A 174 -13.05 2.50 -14.75
N MET A 175 -12.50 2.87 -13.60
CA MET A 175 -13.15 2.69 -12.30
C MET A 175 -14.48 3.45 -12.23
N ARG A 176 -14.50 4.71 -12.69
CA ARG A 176 -15.71 5.54 -12.78
C ARG A 176 -16.71 4.98 -13.78
N LEU A 177 -16.23 4.52 -14.94
CA LEU A 177 -17.08 3.96 -16.00
C LEU A 177 -17.76 2.67 -15.56
N ILE A 178 -17.04 1.76 -14.88
CA ILE A 178 -17.61 0.53 -14.31
C ILE A 178 -18.70 0.88 -13.30
N ALA A 179 -18.45 1.82 -12.39
CA ALA A 179 -19.44 2.26 -11.41
C ALA A 179 -20.69 2.84 -12.08
N TYR A 180 -20.52 3.63 -13.15
CA TYR A 180 -21.62 4.20 -13.92
C TYR A 180 -22.47 3.13 -14.65
N MET A 181 -21.83 2.12 -15.24
CA MET A 181 -22.52 1.04 -15.95
C MET A 181 -23.18 0.02 -15.02
N THR A 182 -22.79 0.00 -13.74
CA THR A 182 -23.26 -1.01 -12.80
C THR A 182 -24.67 -0.72 -12.31
N THR A 183 -25.55 -1.71 -12.41
CA THR A 183 -26.91 -1.63 -11.83
C THR A 183 -26.86 -1.74 -10.31
N PRO A 184 -27.89 -1.27 -9.56
CA PRO A 184 -27.93 -1.41 -8.11
C PRO A 184 -27.79 -2.86 -7.62
N LEU A 185 -28.40 -3.82 -8.35
CA LEU A 185 -28.27 -5.24 -8.03
C LEU A 185 -26.86 -5.77 -8.32
N GLY A 186 -26.22 -5.28 -9.39
CA GLY A 186 -24.83 -5.58 -9.69
C GLY A 186 -23.88 -5.07 -8.60
N ALA A 187 -24.08 -3.84 -8.11
CA ALA A 187 -23.29 -3.29 -7.01
C ALA A 187 -23.46 -4.11 -5.72
N LEU A 188 -24.69 -4.53 -5.40
CA LEU A 188 -24.93 -5.44 -4.27
C LEU A 188 -24.22 -6.79 -4.46
N GLY A 189 -24.24 -7.32 -5.68
CA GLY A 189 -23.51 -8.54 -6.03
C GLY A 189 -22.00 -8.41 -5.82
N VAL A 190 -21.41 -7.29 -6.25
CA VAL A 190 -19.98 -6.99 -6.02
C VAL A 190 -19.67 -6.86 -4.54
N LEU A 191 -20.52 -6.20 -3.76
CA LEU A 191 -20.36 -6.10 -2.30
C LEU A 191 -20.32 -7.49 -1.66
N VAL A 192 -21.32 -8.32 -1.94
CA VAL A 192 -21.40 -9.68 -1.39
C VAL A 192 -20.20 -10.52 -1.81
N LEU A 193 -19.82 -10.44 -3.09
CA LEU A 193 -18.65 -11.15 -3.62
C LEU A 193 -17.36 -10.70 -2.92
N SER A 194 -17.19 -9.40 -2.69
CA SER A 194 -16.01 -8.85 -2.00
C SER A 194 -15.87 -9.41 -0.59
N VAL A 195 -16.98 -9.47 0.17
CA VAL A 195 -17.02 -10.02 1.52
C VAL A 195 -16.71 -11.52 1.52
N ILE A 196 -17.30 -12.27 0.60
CA ILE A 196 -17.05 -13.72 0.47
C ILE A 196 -15.58 -13.97 0.14
N LEU A 197 -15.02 -13.30 -0.86
CA LEU A 197 -13.63 -13.48 -1.26
C LEU A 197 -12.66 -13.09 -0.14
N LEU A 198 -12.93 -11.99 0.57
CA LEU A 198 -12.14 -11.59 1.73
C LEU A 198 -12.13 -12.70 2.79
N HIS A 199 -13.29 -13.28 3.12
CA HIS A 199 -13.38 -14.37 4.10
C HIS A 199 -12.64 -15.62 3.63
N LEU A 200 -12.87 -16.05 2.39
CA LEU A 200 -12.27 -17.27 1.84
C LEU A 200 -10.75 -17.16 1.71
N ILE A 201 -10.24 -16.02 1.23
CA ILE A 201 -8.79 -15.83 1.07
C ILE A 201 -8.09 -15.85 2.43
N VAL A 202 -8.70 -15.24 3.44
CA VAL A 202 -8.12 -15.14 4.79
C VAL A 202 -8.15 -16.47 5.54
N PHE A 203 -9.26 -17.22 5.47
CA PHE A 203 -9.44 -18.41 6.33
C PHE A 203 -9.33 -19.75 5.59
N GLU A 204 -9.64 -19.81 4.29
CA GLU A 204 -9.80 -21.10 3.57
C GLU A 204 -8.70 -21.37 2.52
N ALA A 205 -7.84 -20.39 2.22
CA ALA A 205 -6.96 -20.47 1.04
C ALA A 205 -5.63 -21.24 1.23
N GLY A 206 -5.31 -21.71 2.43
CA GLY A 206 -4.16 -22.59 2.69
C GLY A 206 -2.80 -21.91 2.78
N PHE A 207 -2.75 -20.59 2.99
CA PHE A 207 -1.50 -19.82 3.01
C PHE A 207 -0.84 -19.79 4.41
N ALA A 208 0.47 -19.52 4.47
CA ALA A 208 1.13 -19.19 5.73
C ALA A 208 0.50 -17.92 6.32
N GLY A 209 0.20 -17.90 7.62
CA GLY A 209 -0.57 -16.80 8.27
C GLY A 209 -2.09 -17.01 8.30
N GLN A 210 -2.57 -18.22 8.01
CA GLN A 210 -3.97 -18.59 8.26
C GLN A 210 -4.26 -18.61 9.76
N GLU A 211 -5.31 -17.91 10.18
CA GLU A 211 -5.82 -18.05 11.55
C GLU A 211 -6.71 -19.28 11.70
N GLU A 212 -6.40 -20.08 12.71
CA GLU A 212 -7.32 -21.11 13.21
C GLU A 212 -8.44 -20.45 14.01
N ALA A 213 -9.50 -20.06 13.32
CA ALA A 213 -10.70 -19.59 14.00
C ALA A 213 -11.46 -20.78 14.63
N GLU A 214 -11.75 -20.71 15.93
CA GLU A 214 -12.56 -21.71 16.64
C GLU A 214 -13.92 -21.97 15.95
N THR A 215 -14.50 -20.93 15.32
CA THR A 215 -15.71 -21.05 14.49
C THR A 215 -15.72 -20.06 13.32
N PRO A 216 -16.26 -20.43 12.13
CA PRO A 216 -16.35 -19.55 10.97
C PRO A 216 -17.16 -18.27 11.22
N VAL A 217 -18.19 -18.34 12.07
CA VAL A 217 -19.06 -17.19 12.40
C VAL A 217 -18.27 -16.15 13.19
N ARG A 218 -17.43 -16.58 14.14
CA ARG A 218 -16.60 -15.67 14.92
C ARG A 218 -15.55 -14.99 14.05
N ALA A 219 -14.84 -15.75 13.21
CA ALA A 219 -13.93 -15.23 12.19
C ALA A 219 -14.56 -14.15 11.30
N PHE A 220 -15.82 -14.38 10.89
CA PHE A 220 -16.54 -13.42 10.07
C PHE A 220 -16.75 -12.08 10.78
N PHE A 221 -17.17 -12.08 12.05
CA PHE A 221 -17.43 -10.85 12.80
C PHE A 221 -16.16 -10.18 13.33
N ASP A 222 -15.13 -10.95 13.67
CA ASP A 222 -13.90 -10.42 14.26
C ASP A 222 -12.96 -9.87 13.17
N PHE A 223 -12.93 -10.46 11.97
CA PHE A 223 -11.97 -10.10 10.92
C PHE A 223 -12.58 -9.70 9.59
N THR A 224 -13.52 -10.49 9.06
CA THR A 224 -14.06 -10.22 7.71
C THR A 224 -14.86 -8.93 7.69
N LEU A 225 -15.77 -8.73 8.65
CA LEU A 225 -16.62 -7.56 8.68
C LEU A 225 -15.83 -6.27 8.98
N PRO A 226 -14.95 -6.22 10.00
CA PRO A 226 -14.08 -5.05 10.24
C PRO A 226 -13.11 -4.82 9.08
N GLY A 227 -12.52 -5.88 8.53
CA GLY A 227 -11.65 -5.80 7.36
C GLY A 227 -12.35 -5.20 6.14
N TYR A 228 -13.57 -5.63 5.84
CA TYR A 228 -14.35 -5.06 4.74
C TYR A 228 -14.77 -3.62 5.01
N ALA A 229 -15.09 -3.27 6.27
CA ALA A 229 -15.34 -1.87 6.65
C ALA A 229 -14.10 -0.99 6.39
N LEU A 230 -12.90 -1.48 6.69
CA LEU A 230 -11.65 -0.80 6.34
C LEU A 230 -11.45 -0.67 4.83
N CYS A 231 -11.86 -1.66 4.04
CA CYS A 231 -11.83 -1.58 2.57
C CYS A 231 -12.74 -0.48 2.02
N LEU A 232 -13.96 -0.34 2.56
CA LEU A 232 -14.90 0.73 2.21
C LEU A 232 -14.33 2.11 2.61
N LEU A 233 -13.76 2.22 3.81
CA LEU A 233 -13.13 3.45 4.30
C LEU A 233 -11.92 3.85 3.44
N ALA A 234 -11.03 2.90 3.14
CA ALA A 234 -9.89 3.12 2.25
C ALA A 234 -10.34 3.58 0.86
N SER A 235 -11.36 2.93 0.30
CA SER A 235 -11.93 3.27 -1.01
C SER A 235 -12.51 4.67 -1.02
N LEU A 236 -13.32 5.03 -0.02
CA LEU A 236 -13.88 6.38 0.11
C LEU A 236 -12.78 7.43 0.29
N ALA A 237 -11.77 7.14 1.12
CA ALA A 237 -10.64 8.04 1.34
C ALA A 237 -9.85 8.29 0.05
N MET A 238 -9.55 7.24 -0.74
CA MET A 238 -8.83 7.39 -2.01
C MET A 238 -9.66 8.12 -3.06
N LEU A 239 -10.97 7.84 -3.15
CA LEU A 239 -11.87 8.61 -4.03
C LEU A 239 -11.91 10.08 -3.65
N TRP A 240 -11.89 10.42 -2.35
CA TRP A 240 -11.84 11.81 -1.91
C TRP A 240 -10.50 12.48 -2.25
N VAL A 241 -9.37 11.81 -1.97
CA VAL A 241 -8.02 12.30 -2.26
C VAL A 241 -7.85 12.64 -3.75
N PHE A 242 -8.33 11.76 -4.63
CA PHE A 242 -8.17 11.92 -6.09
C PHE A 242 -9.35 12.63 -6.76
N GLY A 243 -10.30 13.19 -6.00
CA GLY A 243 -11.42 13.98 -6.53
C GLY A 243 -12.56 13.15 -7.14
N GLY A 244 -12.50 11.81 -7.08
CA GLY A 244 -13.57 10.91 -7.53
C GLY A 244 -14.83 10.91 -6.65
N ALA A 245 -14.83 11.62 -5.52
CA ALA A 245 -15.99 11.74 -4.63
C ALA A 245 -16.93 12.92 -4.97
N GLU A 246 -16.55 13.79 -5.92
CA GLU A 246 -17.21 15.08 -6.15
C GLU A 246 -18.18 15.07 -7.33
N GLY A 247 -19.10 16.04 -7.37
CA GLY A 247 -19.96 16.29 -8.53
C GLY A 247 -21.01 15.21 -8.81
N HIS A 248 -21.19 14.25 -7.90
CA HIS A 248 -22.05 13.08 -8.07
C HIS A 248 -23.17 13.02 -7.02
N GLY A 249 -24.32 12.46 -7.40
CA GLY A 249 -25.35 12.11 -6.44
C GLY A 249 -24.90 10.99 -5.51
N LEU A 250 -25.49 10.89 -4.31
CA LEU A 250 -25.13 9.90 -3.28
C LEU A 250 -25.08 8.46 -3.84
N GLN A 251 -25.99 8.12 -4.74
CA GLN A 251 -26.05 6.80 -5.38
C GLN A 251 -24.79 6.48 -6.21
N ALA A 252 -24.29 7.45 -6.98
CA ALA A 252 -23.08 7.28 -7.78
C ALA A 252 -21.83 7.20 -6.91
N LEU A 253 -21.76 7.97 -5.82
CA LEU A 253 -20.68 7.84 -4.83
C LEU A 253 -20.68 6.44 -4.19
N MET A 254 -21.84 5.95 -3.77
CA MET A 254 -21.95 4.60 -3.20
C MET A 254 -21.52 3.51 -4.20
N ALA A 255 -21.90 3.63 -5.47
CA ALA A 255 -21.47 2.69 -6.50
C ALA A 255 -19.95 2.71 -6.67
N ASN A 256 -19.31 3.89 -6.77
CA ASN A 256 -17.86 4.00 -6.86
C ASN A 256 -17.16 3.39 -5.65
N VAL A 257 -17.62 3.67 -4.44
CA VAL A 257 -17.05 3.12 -3.20
C VAL A 257 -17.15 1.59 -3.18
N VAL A 258 -18.31 1.03 -3.53
CA VAL A 258 -18.53 -0.43 -3.52
C VAL A 258 -17.68 -1.14 -4.58
N ILE A 259 -17.62 -0.60 -5.79
CA ILE A 259 -16.81 -1.20 -6.86
C ILE A 259 -15.32 -1.11 -6.52
N LEU A 260 -14.85 -0.02 -5.90
CA LEU A 260 -13.44 0.15 -5.51
C LEU A 260 -13.09 -0.69 -4.27
N ALA A 261 -14.08 -0.96 -3.41
CA ALA A 261 -13.90 -1.83 -2.25
C ALA A 261 -13.65 -3.30 -2.64
N PHE A 262 -14.02 -3.71 -3.86
CA PHE A 262 -13.71 -5.05 -4.37
C PHE A 262 -12.21 -5.31 -4.51
N PRO A 263 -11.43 -4.55 -5.32
CA PRO A 263 -9.98 -4.72 -5.35
C PRO A 263 -9.32 -4.39 -4.00
N ALA A 264 -9.87 -3.45 -3.22
CA ALA A 264 -9.37 -3.17 -1.87
C ALA A 264 -9.52 -4.39 -0.93
N ALA A 265 -10.61 -5.15 -1.03
CA ALA A 265 -10.80 -6.39 -0.27
C ALA A 265 -9.78 -7.47 -0.65
N ILE A 266 -9.45 -7.59 -1.93
CA ILE A 266 -8.38 -8.49 -2.38
C ILE A 266 -7.03 -8.04 -1.79
N GLY A 267 -6.75 -6.74 -1.82
CA GLY A 267 -5.55 -6.17 -1.21
C GLY A 267 -5.44 -6.40 0.29
N ALA A 268 -6.54 -6.20 1.02
CA ALA A 268 -6.63 -6.47 2.45
C ALA A 268 -6.35 -7.94 2.79
N ALA A 269 -6.96 -8.85 2.03
CA ALA A 269 -6.74 -10.27 2.20
C ALA A 269 -5.27 -10.65 1.94
N ALA A 270 -4.71 -10.19 0.81
CA ALA A 270 -3.33 -10.47 0.43
C ALA A 270 -2.31 -9.94 1.43
N ALA A 271 -2.52 -8.73 1.97
CA ALA A 271 -1.61 -8.14 2.95
C ALA A 271 -1.59 -8.89 4.29
N ARG A 272 -2.71 -9.49 4.68
CA ARG A 272 -2.78 -10.32 5.89
C ARG A 272 -1.99 -11.62 5.72
N LEU A 273 -2.12 -12.29 4.57
CA LEU A 273 -1.40 -13.54 4.26
C LEU A 273 0.12 -13.39 4.16
N LEU A 274 0.63 -12.16 4.16
CA LEU A 274 2.07 -11.91 4.16
C LEU A 274 2.65 -11.95 5.57
N VAL A 275 1.83 -11.99 6.62
CA VAL A 275 2.24 -11.86 8.02
C VAL A 275 2.01 -13.12 8.82
#